data_AF-R0D5K9-F1
#
_entry.id   AF-R0D5K9-F1
#
_cell.length_a   1.000
_cell.length_b   1.000
_cell.length_c   1.000
_cell.angle_alpha   90.00
_cell.angle_beta   90.00
_cell.angle_gamma   90.00
#
_symmetry.space_group_name_H-M   'P 1'
#
loop_
_entity.id
_entity.type
_entity.pdbx_description
1 polymer ?
#
loop_
_entity_poly.entity_id
_entity_poly.type
_entity_poly.pdbx_seq_one_letter_code
_entity_poly.pdbx_strand_id
1 'polypeptide(L)'
;MRDSVVFYRSFWEAIKQLPEKERLESITAILEYGLDEIEPKSAGVASAMFLMAKPQIDANNRRYQNGTKGGRPVTKTEPNNNLESNYNKPSDNQTITKAKPKEKDNVKEKDNVKDNNKKTFTPPSVSDVSDYCTLNGYGIDPESFVDFYASKGWMVGKNEMKDWKASVRTWVRSQRQELTAKGSKNQFHNFDQRGTDYDALMLKQVQDWVGEKQDEGNT
;
A
#
# COMPACT_ATOMS: atom_id res chain seq x y z
N MET A 1 14.54 15.69 13.73
CA MET A 1 15.63 14.72 13.96
C MET A 1 14.99 13.35 14.13
N ARG A 2 15.67 12.29 13.70
CA ARG A 2 15.18 10.92 13.87
C ARG A 2 15.80 10.32 15.11
N ASP A 3 14.99 9.62 15.90
CA ASP A 3 15.45 8.94 17.11
C ASP A 3 16.00 7.52 16.82
N SER A 4 15.84 7.02 15.59
CA SER A 4 16.29 5.68 15.21
C SER A 4 16.61 5.54 13.72
N VAL A 5 17.47 4.58 13.41
CA VAL A 5 17.82 4.15 12.05
C VAL A 5 17.77 2.61 11.98
N VAL A 6 17.40 2.07 10.82
CA VAL A 6 17.48 0.63 10.55
C VAL A 6 18.90 0.29 10.13
N PHE A 7 19.59 -0.52 10.92
CA PHE A 7 20.93 -1.02 10.62
C PHE A 7 20.86 -2.48 10.15
N TYR A 8 21.14 -2.72 8.87
CA TYR A 8 21.01 -4.05 8.28
C TYR A 8 22.18 -4.97 8.66
N ARG A 9 21.87 -6.25 8.88
CA ARG A 9 22.88 -7.28 9.19
C ARG A 9 23.96 -7.37 8.11
N SER A 10 23.59 -7.19 6.85
CA SER A 10 24.52 -7.18 5.71
C SER A 10 25.61 -6.11 5.86
N PHE A 11 25.29 -4.95 6.43
CA PHE A 11 26.29 -3.90 6.66
C PHE A 11 27.29 -4.35 7.71
N TRP A 12 26.81 -4.89 8.83
CA TRP A 12 27.69 -5.43 9.86
C TRP A 12 28.60 -6.54 9.33
N GLU A 13 28.05 -7.47 8.55
CA GLU A 13 28.80 -8.61 8.00
C GLU A 13 29.92 -8.17 7.05
N ALA A 14 29.72 -7.09 6.29
CA ALA A 14 30.76 -6.50 5.46
C ALA A 14 31.80 -5.74 6.30
N ILE A 15 31.33 -4.90 7.22
CA ILE A 15 32.18 -3.97 7.97
C ILE A 15 33.04 -4.71 9.02
N LYS A 16 32.57 -5.83 9.59
CA LYS A 16 33.34 -6.60 10.57
C LYS A 16 34.65 -7.20 10.03
N GLN A 17 34.79 -7.30 8.71
CA GLN A 17 36.01 -7.81 8.06
C GLN A 17 37.08 -6.73 7.90
N LEU A 18 36.74 -5.45 8.12
CA LEU A 18 37.66 -4.34 7.96
C LEU A 18 38.58 -4.18 9.18
N PRO A 19 39.78 -3.60 9.00
CA PRO A 19 40.62 -3.15 10.10
C PRO A 19 39.86 -2.18 11.00
N GLU A 20 40.19 -2.15 12.29
CA GLU A 20 39.41 -1.45 13.32
C GLU A 20 39.14 0.02 13.00
N LYS A 21 40.13 0.73 12.46
CA LYS A 21 40.00 2.14 12.06
C LYS A 21 38.96 2.32 10.96
N GLU A 22 39.10 1.60 9.84
CA GLU A 22 38.18 1.65 8.70
C GLU A 22 36.78 1.15 9.07
N ARG A 23 36.71 0.17 9.98
CA ARG A 23 35.48 -0.37 10.52
C ARG A 23 34.70 0.71 11.28
N LEU A 24 35.37 1.43 12.18
CA LEU A 24 34.78 2.53 12.94
C LEU A 24 34.31 3.64 12.01
N GLU A 25 35.17 4.08 11.09
CA GLU A 25 34.82 5.13 10.12
C GLU A 25 33.61 4.75 9.25
N SER A 26 33.53 3.48 8.80
CA SER A 26 32.40 2.98 8.00
C SER A 26 31.09 2.94 8.79
N ILE A 27 31.12 2.49 10.05
CA ILE A 27 29.94 2.47 10.92
C ILE A 27 29.47 3.90 11.18
N THR A 28 30.39 4.79 11.55
CA THR A 28 30.10 6.20 11.81
C THR A 28 29.45 6.86 10.59
N ALA A 29 30.02 6.69 9.39
CA ALA A 29 29.48 7.26 8.17
C ALA A 29 28.03 6.79 7.87
N ILE A 30 27.73 5.51 8.09
CA ILE A 30 26.38 4.97 7.89
C ILE A 30 25.38 5.51 8.93
N LEU A 31 25.81 5.62 10.19
CA LEU A 31 24.96 6.10 11.28
C LEU A 31 24.69 7.60 11.20
N GLU A 32 25.72 8.42 10.95
CA GLU A 32 25.59 9.86 10.76
C GLU A 32 24.66 10.19 9.59
N TYR A 33 24.75 9.44 8.48
CA TYR A 33 23.80 9.61 7.39
C TYR A 33 22.38 9.17 7.76
N GLY A 34 22.25 8.03 8.45
CA GLY A 34 20.95 7.46 8.80
C GLY A 34 20.16 8.26 9.84
N LEU A 35 20.86 8.93 10.75
CA LEU A 35 20.27 9.73 11.84
C LEU A 35 20.17 11.21 11.49
N ASP A 36 21.24 11.76 10.90
CA ASP A 36 21.42 13.21 10.72
C ASP A 36 21.53 13.64 9.24
N GLU A 37 21.45 12.69 8.29
CA GLU A 37 21.60 12.95 6.84
C GLU A 37 22.94 13.59 6.47
N ILE A 38 23.97 13.36 7.29
CA ILE A 38 25.33 13.85 7.07
C ILE A 38 26.08 12.86 6.19
N GLU A 39 26.54 13.31 5.01
CA GLU A 39 27.35 12.49 4.11
C GLU A 39 28.84 12.52 4.53
N PRO A 40 29.56 11.39 4.40
CA PRO A 40 30.98 11.33 4.73
C PRO A 40 31.80 12.22 3.79
N LYS A 41 32.68 13.05 4.37
CA LYS A 41 33.51 14.00 3.61
C LYS A 41 34.82 13.38 3.10
N SER A 42 35.27 12.26 3.67
CA SER A 42 36.54 11.62 3.32
C SER A 42 36.37 10.59 2.21
N ALA A 43 37.25 10.60 1.21
CA ALA A 43 37.35 9.49 0.26
C ALA A 43 38.02 8.28 0.93
N GLY A 44 37.51 7.07 0.71
CA GLY A 44 38.06 5.85 1.34
C GLY A 44 37.04 4.71 1.41
N VAL A 45 37.37 3.68 2.22
CA VAL A 45 36.51 2.49 2.38
C VAL A 45 35.17 2.85 3.02
N ALA A 46 35.17 3.75 4.01
CA ALA A 46 33.95 4.24 4.64
C ALA A 46 32.97 4.86 3.63
N SER A 47 33.47 5.70 2.71
CA SER A 47 32.65 6.29 1.65
C SER A 47 32.14 5.26 0.65
N ALA A 48 32.93 4.24 0.31
CA ALA A 48 32.47 3.14 -0.53
C ALA A 48 31.36 2.32 0.13
N MET A 49 31.52 1.97 1.42
CA MET A 49 30.50 1.25 2.20
C MET A 49 29.23 2.08 2.36
N PHE A 50 29.38 3.38 2.62
CA PHE A 50 28.28 4.33 2.65
C PHE A 50 27.53 4.36 1.31
N LEU A 51 28.23 4.51 0.18
CA LEU A 51 27.60 4.54 -1.15
C LEU A 51 26.79 3.26 -1.44
N MET A 52 27.29 2.10 -0.99
CA MET A 52 26.58 0.83 -1.13
C MET A 52 25.34 0.73 -0.21
N ALA A 53 25.43 1.29 1.00
CA ALA A 53 24.34 1.29 1.98
C ALA A 53 23.26 2.35 1.70
N LYS A 54 23.66 3.49 1.11
CA LYS A 54 22.83 4.69 0.88
C LYS A 54 21.48 4.38 0.22
N PRO A 55 21.38 3.59 -0.87
CA PRO A 55 20.09 3.29 -1.50
C PRO A 55 19.11 2.58 -0.56
N GLN A 56 19.61 1.71 0.34
CA GLN A 56 18.77 0.98 1.29
C GLN A 56 18.29 1.90 2.41
N ILE A 57 19.18 2.77 2.91
CA ILE A 57 18.86 3.78 3.92
C ILE A 57 17.83 4.76 3.35
N ASP A 58 18.03 5.27 2.13
CA ASP A 58 17.12 6.19 1.45
C ASP A 58 15.72 5.59 1.27
N ALA A 59 15.63 4.32 0.88
CA ALA A 59 14.37 3.61 0.76
C ALA A 59 13.65 3.48 2.12
N ASN A 60 14.39 3.18 3.19
CA ASN A 60 13.84 3.12 4.55
C ASN A 60 13.39 4.51 5.05
N ASN A 61 14.15 5.55 4.75
CA ASN A 61 13.84 6.93 5.10
C ASN A 61 12.54 7.37 4.41
N ARG A 62 12.39 7.05 3.11
CA ARG A 62 11.15 7.30 2.36
C ARG A 62 9.95 6.57 2.95
N ARG A 63 10.11 5.30 3.34
CA ARG A 63 9.03 4.51 3.98
C ARG A 63 8.58 5.15 5.29
N TYR A 64 9.52 5.59 6.12
CA TYR A 64 9.21 6.29 7.36
C TYR A 64 8.48 7.61 7.13
N GLN A 65 8.97 8.46 6.22
CA GLN A 65 8.31 9.72 5.87
C GLN A 65 6.89 9.50 5.31
N ASN A 66 6.67 8.38 4.62
CA ASN A 66 5.33 8.00 4.17
C ASN A 66 4.47 7.49 5.35
N GLY A 67 5.07 6.76 6.29
CA GLY A 67 4.40 6.28 7.50
C GLY A 67 3.93 7.42 8.42
N THR A 68 4.71 8.50 8.57
CA THR A 68 4.31 9.67 9.38
C THR A 68 3.14 10.43 8.78
N LYS A 69 2.88 10.30 7.47
CA LYS A 69 1.71 10.87 6.78
C LYS A 69 0.44 10.01 6.93
N GLY A 70 0.54 8.86 7.60
CA GLY A 70 -0.54 7.90 7.79
C GLY A 70 -0.69 6.94 6.60
N GLY A 71 -0.85 5.65 6.89
CA GLY A 71 -1.05 4.61 5.86
C GLY A 71 -2.52 4.26 5.58
N ARG A 72 -3.41 4.53 6.54
CA ARG A 72 -4.84 4.23 6.41
C ARG A 72 -5.58 5.50 5.97
N PRO A 73 -6.33 5.47 4.86
CA PRO A 73 -7.22 6.57 4.50
C PRO A 73 -8.19 6.83 5.66
N VAL A 74 -8.23 8.06 6.17
CA VAL A 74 -9.26 8.47 7.13
C VAL A 74 -10.60 8.34 6.41
N THR A 75 -11.35 7.30 6.77
CA THR A 75 -12.67 7.06 6.22
C THR A 75 -13.63 7.93 7.02
N LYS A 76 -14.12 9.01 6.40
CA LYS A 76 -15.07 9.97 7.01
C LYS A 76 -16.48 9.40 7.17
N THR A 77 -16.75 8.21 6.67
CA THR A 77 -17.99 7.50 6.93
C THR A 77 -17.85 6.78 8.26
N GLU A 78 -18.73 7.12 9.20
CA GLU A 78 -18.92 6.39 10.44
C GLU A 78 -19.14 4.90 10.11
N PRO A 79 -18.50 3.97 10.85
CA PRO A 79 -18.78 2.55 10.67
C PRO A 79 -20.25 2.30 11.00
N ASN A 80 -20.98 1.67 10.09
CA ASN A 80 -22.33 1.20 10.36
C ASN A 80 -22.21 0.11 11.46
N ASN A 81 -22.73 0.39 12.65
CA ASN A 81 -22.62 -0.44 13.86
C ASN A 81 -23.49 -1.71 13.80
N ASN A 82 -23.34 -2.53 12.76
CA ASN A 82 -24.02 -3.83 12.64
C ASN A 82 -23.01 -4.98 12.52
N LEU A 83 -22.01 -5.00 13.41
CA LEU A 83 -21.21 -6.20 13.65
C LEU A 83 -21.24 -6.51 15.15
N GLU A 84 -22.13 -7.42 15.49
CA GLU A 84 -22.25 -8.04 16.79
C GLU A 84 -20.97 -8.86 17.08
N SER A 85 -20.40 -8.57 18.26
CA SER A 85 -19.42 -9.32 19.06
C SER A 85 -18.77 -10.57 18.47
N ASN A 86 -17.42 -10.57 18.39
CA ASN A 86 -16.56 -11.36 19.28
C ASN A 86 -15.09 -11.30 18.83
N TYR A 87 -14.33 -10.31 19.33
CA TYR A 87 -12.88 -10.43 19.48
C TYR A 87 -12.45 -9.60 20.70
N ASN A 88 -11.86 -10.27 21.69
CA ASN A 88 -11.21 -9.61 22.82
C ASN A 88 -10.11 -8.69 22.29
N LYS A 89 -10.31 -7.38 22.48
CA LYS A 89 -9.38 -6.32 22.09
C LYS A 89 -8.13 -6.42 22.98
N PRO A 90 -6.90 -6.45 22.42
CA PRO A 90 -5.71 -6.23 23.22
C PRO A 90 -5.77 -4.83 23.82
N SER A 91 -5.68 -4.75 25.14
CA SER A 91 -5.48 -3.52 25.88
C SER A 91 -4.07 -3.02 25.56
N ASP A 92 -3.96 -1.85 24.93
CA ASP A 92 -2.73 -1.09 25.05
C ASP A 92 -2.98 0.42 25.17
N ASN A 93 -2.44 0.90 26.28
CA ASN A 93 -2.33 2.27 26.72
C ASN A 93 -1.72 3.16 25.63
N GLN A 94 -2.49 4.11 25.08
CA GLN A 94 -1.92 5.37 24.59
C GLN A 94 -2.83 6.54 24.95
N THR A 95 -2.19 7.51 25.57
CA THR A 95 -2.72 8.71 26.21
C THR A 95 -3.41 9.66 25.24
N ILE A 96 -4.51 10.23 25.74
CA ILE A 96 -5.42 11.19 25.13
C ILE A 96 -4.66 12.36 24.48
N THR A 97 -4.84 12.56 23.17
CA THR A 97 -4.55 13.85 22.53
C THR A 97 -5.82 14.68 22.47
N LYS A 98 -5.80 15.79 23.22
CA LYS A 98 -6.87 16.78 23.40
C LYS A 98 -7.36 17.35 22.06
N ALA A 99 -8.66 17.25 21.80
CA ALA A 99 -9.33 18.01 20.76
C ALA A 99 -9.47 19.49 21.18
N LYS A 100 -9.22 20.42 20.25
CA LYS A 100 -9.56 21.85 20.40
C LYS A 100 -10.74 22.20 19.48
N PRO A 101 -11.69 23.06 19.90
CA PRO A 101 -13.05 23.10 19.36
C PRO A 101 -13.20 23.87 18.04
N LYS A 102 -14.26 23.51 17.30
CA LYS A 102 -14.84 24.25 16.18
C LYS A 102 -15.70 25.40 16.70
N GLU A 103 -15.46 26.62 16.23
CA GLU A 103 -16.49 27.67 16.22
C GLU A 103 -17.12 27.74 14.83
N LYS A 104 -18.46 27.76 14.84
CA LYS A 104 -19.33 28.05 13.71
C LYS A 104 -19.48 29.56 13.66
N ASP A 105 -19.42 30.15 12.48
CA ASP A 105 -20.22 31.34 12.21
C ASP A 105 -20.75 31.33 10.78
N ASN A 106 -22.07 31.50 10.69
CA ASN A 106 -22.84 31.71 9.48
C ASN A 106 -22.92 33.21 9.25
N VAL A 107 -22.46 33.73 8.11
CA VAL A 107 -22.96 35.00 7.57
C VAL A 107 -23.11 34.91 6.04
N LYS A 108 -24.31 35.31 5.61
CA LYS A 108 -24.81 35.44 4.24
C LYS A 108 -24.15 36.59 3.47
N GLU A 109 -24.06 36.38 2.16
CA GLU A 109 -24.07 37.34 1.04
C GLU A 109 -23.03 38.49 1.00
N LYS A 110 -22.18 38.49 -0.03
CA LYS A 110 -22.19 39.50 -1.11
C LYS A 110 -21.21 39.19 -2.25
N ASP A 111 -21.73 39.49 -3.44
CA ASP A 111 -21.15 39.66 -4.77
C ASP A 111 -19.76 39.13 -5.15
N ASN A 112 -19.83 38.34 -6.23
CA ASN A 112 -18.76 37.94 -7.14
C ASN A 112 -18.02 39.15 -7.72
N VAL A 113 -16.68 39.12 -7.71
CA VAL A 113 -15.83 39.01 -8.91
C VAL A 113 -14.43 38.61 -8.44
N LYS A 114 -13.99 37.39 -8.80
CA LYS A 114 -12.57 37.07 -9.06
C LYS A 114 -12.46 35.69 -9.69
N ASP A 115 -12.09 35.71 -10.98
CA ASP A 115 -11.65 34.58 -11.79
C ASP A 115 -10.83 33.57 -11.00
N ASN A 116 -11.44 32.41 -10.78
CA ASN A 116 -10.72 31.17 -10.48
C ASN A 116 -11.35 30.10 -11.36
N ASN A 117 -10.90 30.06 -12.61
CA ASN A 117 -11.27 29.04 -13.59
C ASN A 117 -10.70 27.66 -13.17
N LYS A 118 -11.21 27.10 -12.06
CA LYS A 118 -11.23 25.66 -11.88
C LYS A 118 -12.30 25.18 -12.85
N LYS A 119 -11.87 24.49 -13.91
CA LYS A 119 -12.78 23.81 -14.84
C LYS A 119 -13.57 22.78 -14.02
N THR A 120 -14.73 23.18 -13.53
CA THR A 120 -15.72 22.26 -12.98
C THR A 120 -16.02 21.25 -14.07
N PHE A 121 -15.95 19.96 -13.72
CA PHE A 121 -16.22 18.91 -14.67
C PHE A 121 -17.67 19.06 -15.16
N THR A 122 -17.84 19.31 -16.46
CA THR A 122 -19.14 19.28 -17.10
C THR A 122 -19.33 17.89 -17.72
N PRO A 123 -20.37 17.15 -17.32
CA PRO A 123 -20.65 15.86 -17.91
C PRO A 123 -20.90 16.03 -19.42
N PRO A 124 -20.28 15.21 -20.28
CA PRO A 124 -20.47 15.29 -21.72
C PRO A 124 -21.89 14.89 -22.12
N SER A 125 -22.39 15.49 -23.20
CA SER A 125 -23.57 14.98 -23.88
C SER A 125 -23.23 13.73 -24.70
N VAL A 126 -24.26 12.93 -25.03
CA VAL A 126 -24.11 11.77 -25.92
C VAL A 126 -23.49 12.17 -27.26
N SER A 127 -23.82 13.36 -27.78
CA SER A 127 -23.24 13.91 -29.02
C SER A 127 -21.74 14.17 -28.89
N ASP A 128 -21.29 14.78 -27.78
CA ASP A 128 -19.87 15.07 -27.55
C ASP A 128 -19.04 13.78 -27.52
N VAL A 129 -19.57 12.74 -26.87
CA VAL A 129 -18.93 11.42 -26.81
C VAL A 129 -18.92 10.77 -28.20
N SER A 130 -20.02 10.84 -28.94
CA SER A 130 -20.13 10.31 -30.30
C SER A 130 -19.10 10.92 -31.26
N ASP A 131 -18.98 12.26 -31.26
CA ASP A 131 -18.03 12.97 -32.10
C ASP A 131 -16.59 12.59 -31.76
N TYR A 132 -16.29 12.50 -30.45
CA TYR A 132 -14.97 12.09 -29.99
C TYR A 132 -14.65 10.63 -30.36
N CYS A 133 -15.62 9.72 -30.28
CA CYS A 133 -15.42 8.33 -30.65
C CYS A 133 -15.21 8.15 -32.15
N THR A 134 -16.01 8.84 -32.96
CA THR A 134 -15.91 8.83 -34.43
C THR A 134 -14.56 9.38 -34.88
N LEU A 135 -14.13 10.51 -34.32
CA LEU A 135 -12.85 11.15 -34.64
C LEU A 135 -11.64 10.25 -34.34
N ASN A 136 -11.71 9.44 -33.29
CA ASN A 136 -10.61 8.59 -32.86
C ASN A 136 -10.74 7.12 -33.32
N GLY A 137 -11.79 6.79 -34.09
CA GLY A 137 -12.04 5.43 -34.57
C GLY A 137 -12.36 4.43 -33.45
N TYR A 138 -13.01 4.88 -32.38
CA TYR A 138 -13.47 4.02 -31.29
C TYR A 138 -14.86 3.45 -31.60
N GLY A 139 -14.97 2.12 -31.74
CA GLY A 139 -16.25 1.43 -31.91
C GLY A 139 -16.95 1.19 -30.58
N ILE A 140 -17.26 2.25 -29.83
CA ILE A 140 -18.06 2.16 -28.61
C ILE A 140 -19.43 2.81 -28.82
N ASP A 141 -20.43 2.32 -28.10
CA ASP A 141 -21.74 2.95 -28.03
C ASP A 141 -21.69 4.17 -27.08
N PRO A 142 -21.90 5.41 -27.59
CA PRO A 142 -21.84 6.62 -26.78
C PRO A 142 -22.93 6.67 -25.70
N GLU A 143 -24.10 6.10 -25.96
CA GLU A 143 -25.24 6.10 -25.03
C GLU A 143 -24.92 5.22 -23.81
N SER A 144 -24.46 3.99 -24.05
CA SER A 144 -23.92 3.10 -23.00
C SER A 144 -22.81 3.77 -22.17
N PHE A 145 -21.95 4.58 -22.80
CA PHE A 145 -20.90 5.32 -22.09
C PHE A 145 -21.45 6.31 -21.07
N VAL A 146 -22.40 7.13 -21.52
CA VAL A 146 -23.00 8.20 -20.72
C VAL A 146 -23.84 7.61 -19.58
N ASP A 147 -24.67 6.62 -19.85
CA ASP A 147 -25.57 6.02 -18.85
C ASP A 147 -24.82 5.38 -17.67
N PHE A 148 -23.72 4.69 -17.95
CA PHE A 148 -22.90 4.05 -16.92
C PHE A 148 -22.27 5.06 -15.96
N TYR A 149 -21.77 6.18 -16.46
CA TYR A 149 -21.17 7.20 -15.60
C TYR A 149 -22.22 8.12 -15.00
N ALA A 150 -23.32 8.40 -15.70
CA ALA A 150 -24.46 9.13 -15.13
C ALA A 150 -25.04 8.40 -13.91
N SER A 151 -25.26 7.09 -14.00
CA SER A 151 -25.73 6.27 -12.87
C SER A 151 -24.74 6.20 -11.70
N LYS A 152 -23.45 6.44 -11.96
CA LYS A 152 -22.37 6.52 -10.94
C LYS A 152 -22.10 7.94 -10.44
N GLY A 153 -22.88 8.93 -10.85
CA GLY A 153 -22.63 10.33 -10.49
C GLY A 153 -21.30 10.86 -11.03
N TRP A 154 -20.88 10.38 -12.20
CA TRP A 154 -19.60 10.70 -12.85
C TRP A 154 -18.39 10.41 -11.95
N MET A 155 -18.40 9.31 -11.20
CA MET A 155 -17.28 8.89 -10.37
C MET A 155 -16.38 7.87 -11.06
N VAL A 156 -15.07 8.00 -10.84
CA VAL A 156 -14.04 7.00 -11.18
C VAL A 156 -13.39 6.53 -9.88
N GLY A 157 -13.80 5.35 -9.41
CA GLY A 157 -13.42 4.86 -8.09
C GLY A 157 -14.05 5.71 -6.98
N LYS A 158 -13.22 6.29 -6.11
CA LYS A 158 -13.68 7.13 -4.98
C LYS A 158 -13.76 8.64 -5.30
N ASN A 159 -13.28 9.04 -6.47
CA ASN A 159 -13.17 10.45 -6.86
C ASN A 159 -14.10 10.74 -8.05
N GLU A 160 -14.54 12.00 -8.16
CA GLU A 160 -15.24 12.50 -9.35
C GLU A 160 -14.32 12.49 -10.58
N MET A 161 -14.92 12.22 -11.74
CA MET A 161 -14.27 12.24 -13.03
C MET A 161 -13.82 13.66 -13.37
N LYS A 162 -12.59 13.78 -13.87
CA LYS A 162 -12.02 15.08 -14.29
C LYS A 162 -11.95 15.23 -15.80
N ASP A 163 -11.85 14.11 -16.51
CA ASP A 163 -11.74 14.07 -17.97
C ASP A 163 -12.45 12.83 -18.50
N TRP A 164 -13.58 13.04 -19.17
CA TRP A 164 -14.37 11.96 -19.74
C TRP A 164 -13.68 11.35 -20.97
N LYS A 165 -12.84 12.10 -21.70
CA LYS A 165 -12.10 11.60 -22.87
C LYS A 165 -11.03 10.59 -22.45
N ALA A 166 -10.34 10.83 -21.33
CA ALA A 166 -9.43 9.85 -20.73
C ALA A 166 -10.17 8.56 -20.32
N SER A 167 -11.39 8.71 -19.81
CA SER A 167 -12.24 7.60 -19.41
C SER A 167 -12.72 6.79 -20.62
N VAL A 168 -13.11 7.44 -21.72
CA VAL A 168 -13.41 6.79 -23.01
C VAL A 168 -12.23 5.94 -23.48
N ARG A 169 -11.01 6.50 -23.52
CA ARG A 169 -9.81 5.78 -23.95
C ARG A 169 -9.53 4.51 -23.14
N THR A 170 -9.84 4.54 -21.83
CA THR A 170 -9.65 3.40 -20.94
C THR A 170 -10.77 2.37 -21.10
N TRP A 171 -12.01 2.85 -21.25
CA TRP A 171 -13.18 2.01 -21.49
C TRP A 171 -13.01 1.18 -22.77
N VAL A 172 -12.60 1.81 -23.87
CA VAL A 172 -12.33 1.12 -25.14
C VAL A 172 -11.35 -0.05 -24.96
N ARG A 173 -10.31 0.13 -24.13
CA ARG A 173 -9.34 -0.93 -23.83
C ARG A 173 -9.95 -2.05 -22.99
N SER A 174 -10.78 -1.72 -22.00
CA SER A 174 -11.48 -2.69 -21.15
C SER A 174 -12.44 -3.57 -21.96
N GLN A 175 -13.22 -2.99 -22.87
CA GLN A 175 -14.14 -3.74 -23.74
C GLN A 175 -13.39 -4.70 -24.68
N ARG A 176 -12.23 -4.29 -25.21
CA ARG A 176 -11.36 -5.19 -25.98
C ARG A 176 -10.81 -6.34 -25.12
N GLN A 177 -10.46 -6.07 -23.87
CA GLN A 177 -10.00 -7.09 -22.94
C GLN A 177 -11.13 -8.05 -22.54
N GLU A 178 -12.35 -7.59 -22.33
CA GLU A 178 -13.50 -8.47 -22.04
C GLU A 178 -13.83 -9.42 -23.20
N LEU A 179 -13.67 -8.95 -24.44
CA LEU A 179 -13.80 -9.80 -25.64
C LEU A 179 -12.67 -10.85 -25.75
N THR A 180 -11.45 -10.53 -25.29
CA THR A 180 -10.31 -11.47 -25.34
C THR A 180 -10.12 -12.30 -24.06
N ALA A 181 -10.72 -11.89 -22.93
CA ALA A 181 -10.56 -12.50 -21.60
C ALA A 181 -11.52 -13.66 -21.32
N LYS A 182 -12.49 -13.95 -22.20
CA LYS A 182 -13.29 -15.18 -22.13
C LYS A 182 -12.47 -16.48 -22.24
N GLY A 183 -11.13 -16.41 -22.38
CA GLY A 183 -10.23 -17.57 -22.43
C GLY A 183 -9.09 -17.61 -21.41
N SER A 184 -8.91 -16.65 -20.49
CA SER A 184 -7.75 -16.66 -19.59
C SER A 184 -8.13 -17.05 -18.16
N LYS A 185 -7.90 -18.32 -17.81
CA LYS A 185 -7.89 -18.75 -16.40
C LYS A 185 -6.69 -18.10 -15.70
N ASN A 186 -6.93 -17.34 -14.63
CA ASN A 186 -5.90 -16.73 -13.82
C ASN A 186 -4.91 -17.79 -13.30
N GLN A 187 -3.61 -17.52 -13.40
CA GLN A 187 -2.47 -18.38 -13.02
C GLN A 187 -2.39 -18.76 -11.51
N PHE A 188 -3.43 -18.45 -10.73
CA PHE A 188 -3.49 -18.63 -9.27
C PHE A 188 -4.36 -19.83 -8.84
N HIS A 189 -4.56 -20.84 -9.70
CA HIS A 189 -5.33 -22.04 -9.37
C HIS A 189 -4.48 -23.31 -9.19
N ASN A 190 -3.15 -23.19 -9.13
CA ASN A 190 -2.24 -24.32 -8.90
C ASN A 190 -1.97 -24.63 -7.41
N PHE A 191 -2.77 -24.09 -6.49
CA PHE A 191 -2.65 -24.43 -5.08
C PHE A 191 -3.65 -25.53 -4.74
N ASP A 192 -3.32 -26.77 -5.13
CA ASP A 192 -3.96 -27.93 -4.53
C ASP A 192 -3.66 -27.86 -3.03
N GLN A 193 -4.72 -27.75 -2.23
CA GLN A 193 -4.63 -27.82 -0.78
C GLN A 193 -3.88 -29.11 -0.44
N ARG A 194 -2.71 -29.00 0.20
CA ARG A 194 -2.03 -30.17 0.76
C ARG A 194 -2.98 -30.73 1.82
N GLY A 195 -3.74 -31.75 1.46
CA GLY A 195 -4.56 -32.52 2.38
C GLY A 195 -3.63 -33.27 3.33
N THR A 196 -3.16 -32.59 4.36
CA THR A 196 -2.49 -33.23 5.48
C THR A 196 -3.56 -34.01 6.23
N ASP A 197 -3.55 -35.32 6.10
CA ASP A 197 -4.43 -36.20 6.84
C ASP A 197 -3.94 -36.27 8.30
N TYR A 198 -4.54 -35.43 9.15
CA TYR A 198 -4.19 -35.31 10.56
C TYR A 198 -4.51 -36.59 11.35
N ASP A 199 -5.45 -37.43 10.89
CA ASP A 199 -5.78 -38.69 11.56
C ASP A 199 -4.62 -39.69 11.44
N ALA A 200 -3.94 -39.73 10.29
CA ALA A 200 -2.76 -40.58 10.08
C ALA A 200 -1.56 -40.14 10.95
N LEU A 201 -1.40 -38.83 11.17
CA LEU A 201 -0.36 -38.29 12.05
C LEU A 201 -0.63 -38.64 13.53
N MET A 202 -1.88 -38.54 13.96
CA MET A 202 -2.27 -38.88 15.33
C MET A 202 -2.14 -40.38 15.61
N LEU A 203 -2.51 -41.24 14.65
CA LEU A 203 -2.39 -42.70 14.83
C LEU A 203 -0.93 -43.13 15.02
N LYS A 204 -0.01 -42.56 14.24
CA LYS A 204 1.41 -42.88 14.37
C LYS A 204 1.95 -42.49 15.74
N GLN A 205 1.56 -41.31 16.24
CA GLN A 205 1.99 -40.82 17.54
C GLN A 205 1.43 -41.66 18.70
N VAL A 206 0.19 -42.16 18.57
CA VAL A 206 -0.40 -43.07 19.57
C VAL A 206 0.28 -44.44 19.55
N GLN A 207 0.66 -44.94 18.37
CA GLN A 207 1.31 -46.25 18.22
C GLN A 207 2.74 -46.24 18.76
N ASP A 208 3.47 -45.14 18.56
CA ASP A 208 4.80 -44.93 19.17
C ASP A 208 4.71 -44.87 20.71
N TRP A 209 3.64 -44.29 21.27
CA TRP A 209 3.39 -44.26 22.72
C TRP A 209 3.03 -45.62 23.36
N VAL A 210 2.43 -46.53 22.60
CA VAL A 210 2.07 -47.87 23.09
C VAL A 210 3.27 -48.82 23.03
N GLY A 211 4.25 -48.57 22.16
CA GLY A 211 5.45 -49.39 22.01
C GLY A 211 6.50 -49.26 23.13
N GLU A 212 6.54 -48.14 23.87
CA GLU A 212 7.55 -47.91 24.92
C GLU A 212 7.24 -48.57 26.28
N LYS A 213 6.07 -49.20 26.46
CA LYS A 213 5.63 -49.73 27.77
C LYS A 213 5.83 -51.24 27.99
N GLN A 214 6.59 -51.95 27.15
CA GLN A 214 6.79 -53.40 27.31
C GLN A 214 8.21 -53.85 27.70
N ASP A 215 9.16 -52.95 27.93
CA ASP A 215 10.54 -53.32 28.32
C ASP A 215 10.94 -52.90 29.76
N GLU A 216 9.97 -52.71 30.66
CA GLU A 216 10.23 -52.60 32.10
C GLU A 216 9.37 -53.60 32.89
N GLY A 217 9.79 -54.87 32.93
CA GLY A 217 9.12 -55.86 33.77
C GLY A 217 9.44 -57.32 33.48
N ASN A 218 10.72 -57.72 33.54
CA ASN A 218 11.04 -59.12 33.84
C ASN A 218 12.33 -59.24 34.66
N THR A 219 12.17 -59.28 35.98
CA THR A 219 13.09 -59.94 36.93
C THR A 219 12.25 -60.49 38.08
#